data_AF-A0A210PPG5-F1
#
_entry.id   AF-A0A210PPG5-F1
#
_cell.length_a   1.000
_cell.length_b   1.000
_cell.length_c   1.000
_cell.angle_alpha   90.00
_cell.angle_beta   90.00
_cell.angle_gamma   90.00
#
_symmetry.space_group_name_H-M   'P 1'
#
loop_
_entity.id
_entity.type
_entity.pdbx_description
1 polymer ?
#
loop_
_entity_poly.entity_id
_entity_poly.type
_entity_poly.pdbx_seq_one_letter_code
_entity_poly.pdbx_strand_id
1 'polypeptide(L)'
;MDNKILNQYYEENVKMLRNETEKNTKEVLPLVDDILRYVHQRDKRFMIQTVKVGSYHTHLKVKRAGEFDFSVVVDVGKLSWIANNNSRFYGFDNVNRKVESSILPLPSPPAGQCFTQIGSLKAKWESEGLEDGGASLTFNNDIVPIKVKRRFKALVSEAVNQPKLRSRVTTDRISDSPAITLSVKLPNTAYPISIDLCPMIESKLEFRSDFNWPRPLAKWPSSEKISCIKDVGIHEVAKSPFYWTLSFAACEKELVEGIDENGTCRRKSLRVLKTLKENIWCKPAL
;
A
#
# COMPACT_ATOMS: atom_id res chain seq x y z
N MET A 1 13.01 -4.26 -37.47
CA MET A 1 12.87 -5.65 -36.97
C MET A 1 11.42 -5.81 -36.56
N ASP A 2 10.59 -6.42 -37.40
CA ASP A 2 9.16 -6.54 -37.15
C ASP A 2 8.92 -7.60 -36.06
N ASN A 3 8.45 -7.15 -34.90
CA ASN A 3 8.38 -7.96 -33.69
C ASN A 3 7.04 -8.74 -33.63
N LYS A 4 6.67 -9.39 -34.73
CA LYS A 4 5.37 -10.06 -34.91
C LYS A 4 5.08 -11.07 -33.80
N ILE A 5 6.07 -11.86 -33.41
CA ILE A 5 5.93 -12.90 -32.37
C ILE A 5 5.57 -12.29 -31.02
N LEU A 6 6.29 -11.26 -30.55
CA LEU A 6 5.99 -10.61 -29.27
C LEU A 6 4.68 -9.82 -29.32
N ASN A 7 4.34 -9.25 -30.48
CA ASN A 7 3.06 -8.58 -30.68
C ASN A 7 1.89 -9.58 -30.60
N GLN A 8 2.00 -10.72 -31.27
CA GLN A 8 1.02 -11.80 -31.22
C GLN A 8 0.88 -12.35 -29.79
N TYR A 9 1.99 -12.67 -29.13
CA TYR A 9 2.00 -13.12 -27.74
C TYR A 9 1.32 -12.10 -26.81
N TYR A 10 1.54 -10.80 -27.05
CA TYR A 10 0.89 -9.76 -26.26
C TYR A 10 -0.63 -9.77 -26.45
N GLU A 11 -1.13 -9.83 -27.68
CA GLU A 11 -2.57 -9.83 -27.94
C GLU A 11 -3.27 -11.08 -27.39
N GLU A 12 -2.62 -12.25 -27.48
CA GLU A 12 -3.20 -13.53 -27.07
C GLU A 12 -3.10 -13.80 -25.56
N ASN A 13 -2.00 -13.38 -24.91
CA ASN A 13 -1.65 -13.84 -23.56
C ASN A 13 -1.50 -12.72 -22.52
N VAL A 14 -1.30 -11.47 -22.94
CA VAL A 14 -0.93 -10.36 -22.04
C VAL A 14 -2.02 -9.30 -21.94
N LYS A 15 -2.70 -9.03 -23.06
CA LYS A 15 -3.74 -8.01 -23.17
C LYS A 15 -4.91 -8.40 -22.26
N MET A 16 -5.32 -7.44 -21.44
CA MET A 16 -6.45 -7.59 -20.52
C MET A 16 -7.72 -7.25 -21.30
N LEU A 17 -8.78 -8.02 -21.07
CA LEU A 17 -10.11 -7.65 -21.54
C LEU A 17 -10.58 -6.42 -20.72
N ARG A 18 -10.68 -5.27 -21.40
CA ARG A 18 -11.08 -3.99 -20.80
C ARG A 18 -12.41 -4.09 -20.04
N ASN A 19 -13.36 -4.85 -20.59
CA ASN A 19 -14.70 -5.05 -20.01
C ASN A 19 -14.66 -5.78 -18.65
N GLU A 20 -13.81 -6.79 -18.49
CA GLU A 20 -13.68 -7.54 -17.24
C GLU A 20 -13.09 -6.65 -16.13
N THR A 21 -12.13 -5.82 -16.51
CA THR A 21 -11.44 -4.89 -15.62
C THR A 21 -12.38 -3.83 -15.06
N GLU A 22 -13.15 -3.19 -15.95
CA GLU A 22 -14.15 -2.18 -15.57
C GLU A 22 -15.26 -2.81 -14.71
N LYS A 23 -15.70 -4.02 -15.04
CA LYS A 23 -16.70 -4.77 -14.26
C LYS A 23 -16.23 -5.05 -12.83
N ASN A 24 -15.05 -5.67 -12.65
CA ASN A 24 -14.55 -5.99 -11.32
C ASN A 24 -14.31 -4.74 -10.48
N THR A 25 -13.85 -3.64 -11.09
CA THR A 25 -13.61 -2.38 -10.39
C THR A 25 -14.89 -1.74 -9.87
N LYS A 26 -15.98 -1.78 -10.66
CA LYS A 26 -17.29 -1.27 -10.24
C LYS A 26 -17.86 -1.99 -9.03
N GLU A 27 -17.48 -3.25 -8.82
CA GLU A 27 -17.90 -4.05 -7.67
C GLU A 27 -16.97 -3.91 -6.46
N VAL A 28 -15.66 -3.81 -6.69
CA VAL A 28 -14.64 -3.73 -5.64
C VAL A 28 -14.63 -2.37 -4.95
N LEU A 29 -14.72 -1.26 -5.70
CA LEU A 29 -14.61 0.08 -5.11
C LEU A 29 -15.70 0.37 -4.07
N PRO A 30 -17.00 0.08 -4.30
CA PRO A 30 -18.03 0.28 -3.28
C PRO A 30 -17.84 -0.60 -2.05
N LEU A 31 -17.32 -1.82 -2.23
CA LEU A 31 -17.04 -2.72 -1.12
C LEU A 31 -15.91 -2.19 -0.23
N VAL A 32 -14.83 -1.67 -0.84
CA VAL A 32 -13.74 -1.01 -0.10
C VAL A 32 -14.22 0.26 0.59
N ASP A 33 -15.04 1.09 -0.09
CA ASP A 33 -15.63 2.30 0.51
C ASP A 33 -16.50 1.96 1.72
N ASP A 34 -17.38 0.96 1.64
CA ASP A 34 -18.20 0.49 2.76
C ASP A 34 -17.34 0.06 3.97
N ILE A 35 -16.27 -0.70 3.73
CA ILE A 35 -15.33 -1.14 4.78
C ILE A 35 -14.65 0.08 5.42
N LEU A 36 -14.10 0.99 4.62
CA LEU A 36 -13.35 2.13 5.13
C LEU A 36 -14.25 3.16 5.83
N ARG A 37 -15.51 3.30 5.43
CA ARG A 37 -16.51 4.09 6.19
C ARG A 37 -16.73 3.51 7.57
N TYR A 38 -16.90 2.19 7.68
CA TYR A 38 -17.04 1.53 8.97
C TYR A 38 -15.82 1.73 9.86
N VAL A 39 -14.61 1.57 9.29
CA VAL A 39 -13.34 1.81 10.00
C VAL A 39 -13.25 3.26 10.48
N HIS A 40 -13.43 4.23 9.58
CA HIS A 40 -13.31 5.65 9.87
C HIS A 40 -14.34 6.13 10.91
N GLN A 41 -15.55 5.54 10.92
CA GLN A 41 -16.55 5.85 11.95
C GLN A 41 -16.10 5.47 13.35
N ARG A 42 -15.32 4.38 13.50
CA ARG A 42 -14.84 3.87 14.80
C ARG A 42 -13.46 4.40 15.19
N ASP A 43 -12.70 4.89 14.24
CA ASP A 43 -11.38 5.47 14.47
C ASP A 43 -11.05 6.46 13.36
N LYS A 44 -11.24 7.76 13.66
CA LYS A 44 -11.17 8.86 12.70
C LYS A 44 -9.80 9.03 12.05
N ARG A 45 -8.76 8.48 12.68
CA ARG A 45 -7.39 8.51 12.19
C ARG A 45 -7.21 7.72 10.90
N PHE A 46 -8.07 6.74 10.61
CA PHE A 46 -8.06 6.06 9.31
C PHE A 46 -8.99 6.78 8.34
N MET A 47 -8.45 7.32 7.26
CA MET A 47 -9.24 8.02 6.26
C MET A 47 -10.01 7.05 5.37
N ILE A 48 -11.16 7.51 4.87
CA ILE A 48 -11.93 6.79 3.85
C ILE A 48 -11.20 6.82 2.50
N GLN A 49 -10.44 7.89 2.23
CA GLN A 49 -9.70 8.05 0.98
C GLN A 49 -8.53 7.06 0.91
N THR A 50 -8.50 6.29 -0.19
CA THR A 50 -7.38 5.42 -0.51
C THR A 50 -6.45 6.06 -1.54
N VAL A 51 -5.14 5.86 -1.37
CA VAL A 51 -4.20 6.05 -2.47
C VAL A 51 -4.21 4.78 -3.32
N LYS A 52 -4.64 4.97 -4.56
CA LYS A 52 -4.71 3.95 -5.60
C LYS A 52 -3.30 3.58 -6.06
N VAL A 53 -2.77 2.46 -5.53
CA VAL A 53 -1.41 1.98 -5.80
C VAL A 53 -1.43 0.63 -6.55
N GLY A 54 -0.27 0.18 -7.01
CA GLY A 54 -0.12 -1.16 -7.57
C GLY A 54 -0.37 -1.28 -9.08
N SER A 55 -0.28 -2.52 -9.56
CA SER A 55 -0.25 -2.82 -11.01
C SER A 55 -1.55 -2.47 -11.72
N TYR A 56 -2.67 -2.52 -10.99
CA TYR A 56 -3.97 -2.16 -11.55
C TYR A 56 -4.03 -0.67 -11.91
N HIS A 57 -3.72 0.20 -10.94
CA HIS A 57 -3.81 1.65 -11.07
C HIS A 57 -2.72 2.29 -11.95
N THR A 58 -1.69 1.51 -12.30
CA THR A 58 -0.63 1.88 -13.24
C THR A 58 -0.85 1.30 -14.65
N HIS A 59 -1.98 0.61 -14.88
CA HIS A 59 -2.29 -0.09 -16.13
C HIS A 59 -1.23 -1.14 -16.53
N LEU A 60 -0.59 -1.74 -15.52
CA LEU A 60 0.44 -2.77 -15.66
C LEU A 60 -0.07 -4.17 -15.29
N LYS A 61 -1.33 -4.32 -14.90
CA LYS A 61 -1.92 -5.64 -14.59
C LYS A 61 -2.04 -6.48 -15.86
N VAL A 62 -1.80 -7.77 -15.73
CA VAL A 62 -1.80 -8.74 -16.82
C VAL A 62 -2.80 -9.86 -16.53
N LYS A 63 -3.35 -10.46 -17.59
CA LYS A 63 -4.22 -11.63 -17.60
C LYS A 63 -5.59 -11.48 -16.90
N ARG A 64 -5.67 -11.08 -15.62
CA ARG A 64 -6.94 -10.93 -14.87
C ARG A 64 -6.91 -9.79 -13.85
N ALA A 65 -8.07 -9.17 -13.61
CA ALA A 65 -8.29 -8.18 -12.55
C ALA A 65 -8.67 -8.87 -11.24
N GLY A 66 -7.81 -9.78 -10.76
CA GLY A 66 -8.05 -10.60 -9.57
C GLY A 66 -7.35 -10.12 -8.30
N GLU A 67 -6.67 -8.98 -8.34
CA GLU A 67 -5.95 -8.43 -7.21
C GLU A 67 -5.98 -6.90 -7.26
N PHE A 68 -6.31 -6.28 -6.14
CA PHE A 68 -6.39 -4.83 -5.98
C PHE A 68 -5.63 -4.40 -4.72
N ASP A 69 -4.68 -3.47 -4.90
CA ASP A 69 -3.90 -2.89 -3.82
C ASP A 69 -4.42 -1.50 -3.46
N PHE A 70 -4.71 -1.28 -2.18
CA PHE A 70 -5.10 0.03 -1.64
C PHE A 70 -4.23 0.41 -0.45
N SER A 71 -3.61 1.58 -0.56
CA SER A 71 -3.00 2.24 0.59
C SER A 71 -4.06 3.07 1.31
N VAL A 72 -4.27 2.79 2.59
CA VAL A 72 -5.25 3.46 3.44
C VAL A 72 -4.53 4.52 4.26
N VAL A 73 -4.90 5.79 4.08
CA VAL A 73 -4.20 6.89 4.73
C VAL A 73 -4.56 6.90 6.22
N VAL A 74 -3.52 6.91 7.04
CA VAL A 74 -3.58 7.23 8.46
C VAL A 74 -3.35 8.74 8.54
N ASP A 75 -4.41 9.49 8.78
CA ASP A 75 -4.33 10.94 8.95
C ASP A 75 -3.58 11.23 10.23
N VAL A 76 -2.42 11.85 10.11
CA VAL A 76 -1.52 12.24 11.20
C VAL A 76 -1.39 13.77 11.27
N GLY A 77 -2.20 14.50 10.50
CA GLY A 77 -2.08 15.93 10.28
C GLY A 77 -0.78 16.30 9.55
N LYS A 78 -0.36 17.57 9.71
CA LYS A 78 0.93 18.05 9.20
C LYS A 78 2.04 17.61 10.15
N LEU A 79 2.61 16.43 9.91
CA LEU A 79 3.81 16.02 10.62
C LEU A 79 4.97 16.94 10.23
N SER A 80 5.67 17.47 11.23
CA SER A 80 7.04 17.95 11.05
C SER A 80 7.93 16.72 11.14
N TRP A 81 8.40 16.21 10.01
CA TRP A 81 9.37 15.12 10.06
C TRP A 81 10.65 15.66 10.69
N ILE A 82 10.97 15.18 11.89
CA ILE A 82 12.26 15.43 12.53
C ILE A 82 13.01 14.12 12.44
N ALA A 83 14.13 14.11 11.71
CA ALA A 83 15.10 13.04 11.74
C ALA A 83 15.62 12.89 13.16
N ASN A 84 15.02 11.99 13.95
CA ASN A 84 15.46 11.78 15.32
C ASN A 84 16.15 10.43 15.42
N ASN A 85 17.48 10.48 15.44
CA ASN A 85 18.36 9.31 15.58
C ASN A 85 18.43 8.77 17.01
N ASN A 86 17.64 9.27 17.95
CA ASN A 86 17.65 8.76 19.32
C ASN A 86 17.22 7.28 19.33
N SER A 87 17.92 6.47 20.12
CA SER A 87 17.54 5.08 20.34
C SER A 87 16.13 4.97 20.90
N ARG A 88 15.40 3.93 20.48
CA ARG A 88 14.02 3.65 20.94
C ARG A 88 14.02 2.46 21.87
N PHE A 89 13.54 2.66 23.09
CA PHE A 89 13.58 1.67 24.17
C PHE A 89 12.21 1.01 24.35
N TYR A 90 11.70 0.40 23.27
CA TYR A 90 10.48 -0.40 23.30
C TYR A 90 10.58 -1.60 22.38
N GLY A 91 9.84 -2.67 22.69
CA GLY A 91 9.87 -3.92 21.95
C GLY A 91 8.50 -4.55 21.84
N PHE A 92 8.47 -5.84 21.52
CA PHE A 92 7.25 -6.62 21.43
C PHE A 92 7.29 -7.73 22.47
N ASP A 93 6.35 -7.67 23.40
CA ASP A 93 6.10 -8.75 24.34
C ASP A 93 5.31 -9.86 23.64
N ASN A 94 5.98 -10.99 23.43
CA ASN A 94 5.36 -12.16 22.80
C ASN A 94 4.29 -12.82 23.67
N VAL A 95 4.37 -12.68 25.00
CA VAL A 95 3.45 -13.30 25.95
C VAL A 95 2.13 -12.55 25.97
N ASN A 96 2.15 -11.25 26.29
CA ASN A 96 0.94 -10.43 26.31
C ASN A 96 0.57 -9.87 24.92
N ARG A 97 1.35 -10.22 23.89
CA ARG A 97 1.20 -9.76 22.51
C ARG A 97 1.04 -8.24 22.42
N LYS A 98 1.88 -7.46 23.10
CA LYS A 98 1.77 -5.99 23.16
C LYS A 98 3.11 -5.30 22.94
N VAL A 99 3.07 -4.01 22.60
CA VAL A 99 4.27 -3.17 22.59
C VAL A 99 4.50 -2.65 24.00
N GLU A 100 5.72 -2.77 24.51
CA GLU A 100 6.10 -2.35 25.85
C GLU A 100 7.53 -1.80 25.92
N SER A 101 7.86 -1.16 27.04
CA SER A 101 9.20 -0.64 27.31
C SER A 101 10.22 -1.77 27.30
N SER A 102 11.41 -1.50 26.75
CA SER A 102 12.52 -2.44 26.69
C SER A 102 13.77 -1.80 27.25
N ILE A 103 14.59 -2.60 27.94
CA ILE A 103 15.91 -2.16 28.42
C ILE A 103 16.87 -2.05 27.24
N LEU A 104 16.72 -2.92 26.23
CA LEU A 104 17.52 -2.90 25.02
C LEU A 104 16.89 -1.95 23.99
N PRO A 105 17.70 -1.11 23.32
CA PRO A 105 17.19 -0.27 22.25
C PRO A 105 16.84 -1.11 21.02
N LEU A 106 15.83 -0.67 20.27
CA LEU A 106 15.60 -1.17 18.91
C LEU A 106 16.83 -0.88 18.04
N PRO A 107 17.19 -1.81 17.15
CA PRO A 107 18.18 -1.54 16.11
C PRO A 107 17.83 -0.29 15.29
N SER A 108 18.84 0.34 14.71
CA SER A 108 18.61 1.38 13.71
C SER A 108 17.78 0.82 12.55
N PRO A 109 16.85 1.61 11.99
CA PRO A 109 16.06 1.17 10.86
C PRO A 109 16.96 0.75 9.68
N PRO A 110 16.69 -0.41 9.04
CA PRO A 110 17.34 -0.79 7.79
C PRO A 110 17.13 0.25 6.67
N ALA A 111 17.92 0.15 5.60
CA ALA A 111 17.75 0.97 4.41
C ALA A 111 16.30 0.86 3.86
N GLY A 112 15.71 2.01 3.52
CA GLY A 112 14.32 2.07 3.09
C GLY A 112 13.30 1.97 4.22
N GLN A 113 13.72 2.05 5.48
CA GLN A 113 12.82 2.07 6.64
C GLN A 113 13.15 3.24 7.58
N CYS A 114 12.17 3.65 8.38
CA CYS A 114 12.28 4.77 9.30
C CYS A 114 11.35 4.64 10.52
N PHE A 115 11.62 5.46 11.54
CA PHE A 115 10.67 5.77 12.59
C PHE A 115 9.87 7.02 12.19
N THR A 116 8.62 7.09 12.64
CA THR A 116 7.76 8.26 12.42
C THR A 116 7.31 8.79 13.77
N GLN A 117 7.66 10.03 14.08
CA GLN A 117 7.26 10.68 15.32
C GLN A 117 6.05 11.57 15.09
N ILE A 118 5.13 11.56 16.05
CA ILE A 118 3.99 12.48 16.05
C ILE A 118 4.23 13.72 16.93
N GLY A 119 5.21 13.65 17.84
CA GLY A 119 5.64 14.78 18.67
C GLY A 119 4.49 15.40 19.47
N SER A 120 4.37 16.73 19.42
CA SER A 120 3.36 17.50 20.15
C SER A 120 1.92 17.21 19.72
N LEU A 121 1.70 16.69 18.51
CA LEU A 121 0.37 16.35 18.01
C LEU A 121 -0.21 15.09 18.67
N LYS A 122 0.60 14.30 19.39
CA LYS A 122 0.22 13.00 19.95
C LYS A 122 -1.10 13.05 20.73
N ALA A 123 -1.22 13.98 21.67
CA ALA A 123 -2.34 14.01 22.61
C ALA A 123 -3.67 14.24 21.86
N LYS A 124 -3.69 15.24 20.99
CA LYS A 124 -4.84 15.54 20.12
C LYS A 124 -5.17 14.36 19.21
N TRP A 125 -4.14 13.86 18.51
CA TRP A 125 -4.31 12.77 17.55
C TRP A 125 -4.84 11.48 18.17
N GLU A 126 -4.34 11.10 19.34
CA GLU A 126 -4.87 9.94 20.08
C GLU A 126 -6.31 10.20 20.54
N SER A 127 -6.63 11.39 21.08
CA SER A 127 -8.01 11.68 21.53
C SER A 127 -9.06 11.55 20.43
N GLU A 128 -8.75 12.00 19.21
CA GLU A 128 -9.65 11.90 18.04
C GLU A 128 -9.92 10.46 17.59
N GLY A 129 -9.05 9.51 17.95
CA GLY A 129 -9.20 8.09 17.60
C GLY A 129 -9.66 7.19 18.75
N LEU A 130 -9.82 7.73 19.97
CA LEU A 130 -10.10 6.97 21.18
C LEU A 130 -11.57 7.01 21.64
N GLU A 131 -12.46 7.70 20.91
CA GLU A 131 -13.84 7.98 21.36
C GLU A 131 -14.68 6.73 21.72
N ASP A 132 -14.34 5.52 21.22
CA ASP A 132 -15.03 4.26 21.55
C ASP A 132 -14.05 3.11 21.88
N GLY A 133 -13.42 3.14 23.06
CA GLY A 133 -12.51 2.06 23.49
C GLY A 133 -11.33 1.84 22.54
N GLY A 134 -10.89 2.91 21.87
CA GLY A 134 -9.82 2.86 20.88
C GLY A 134 -8.50 2.36 21.47
N ALA A 135 -7.66 1.77 20.62
CA ALA A 135 -6.31 1.40 20.99
C ALA A 135 -5.34 2.54 20.68
N SER A 136 -4.40 2.80 21.58
CA SER A 136 -3.30 3.72 21.28
C SER A 136 -2.44 3.18 20.13
N LEU A 137 -2.20 4.02 19.13
CA LEU A 137 -1.38 3.69 17.97
C LEU A 137 0.09 4.10 18.15
N THR A 138 0.37 4.85 19.21
CA THR A 138 1.70 5.34 19.54
C THR A 138 2.37 4.54 20.66
N PHE A 139 3.68 4.67 20.76
CA PHE A 139 4.44 4.35 21.98
C PHE A 139 5.47 5.46 22.18
N ASN A 140 5.52 6.04 23.38
CA ASN A 140 6.22 7.32 23.59
C ASN A 140 5.74 8.37 22.57
N ASN A 141 6.62 8.91 21.72
CA ASN A 141 6.26 9.88 20.68
C ASN A 141 6.23 9.30 19.27
N ASP A 142 6.41 7.97 19.13
CA ASP A 142 6.43 7.31 17.83
C ASP A 142 5.07 6.73 17.50
N ILE A 143 4.69 6.81 16.23
CA ILE A 143 3.58 6.05 15.66
C ILE A 143 4.10 4.66 15.31
N VAL A 144 3.59 3.62 15.97
CA VAL A 144 4.17 2.28 15.87
C VAL A 144 3.39 1.43 14.86
N PRO A 145 4.00 0.96 13.75
CA PRO A 145 3.31 0.25 12.68
C PRO A 145 2.47 -0.95 13.16
N ILE A 146 2.98 -1.79 14.06
CA ILE A 146 2.24 -2.97 14.53
C ILE A 146 0.98 -2.59 15.30
N LYS A 147 0.98 -1.47 16.03
CA LYS A 147 -0.21 -0.98 16.75
C LYS A 147 -1.25 -0.48 15.74
N VAL A 148 -0.83 0.30 14.74
CA VAL A 148 -1.66 0.74 13.61
C VAL A 148 -2.28 -0.44 12.88
N LYS A 149 -1.45 -1.40 12.43
CA LYS A 149 -1.92 -2.59 11.71
C LYS A 149 -2.95 -3.39 12.49
N ARG A 150 -2.75 -3.57 13.80
CA ARG A 150 -3.66 -4.37 14.62
C ARG A 150 -5.00 -3.71 14.82
N ARG A 151 -5.01 -2.41 15.13
CA ARG A 151 -6.27 -1.66 15.23
C ARG A 151 -7.00 -1.70 13.89
N PHE A 152 -6.30 -1.43 12.79
CA PHE A 152 -6.90 -1.48 11.46
C PHE A 152 -7.41 -2.88 11.10
N LYS A 153 -6.63 -3.95 11.34
CA LYS A 153 -7.05 -5.35 11.13
C LYS A 153 -8.29 -5.71 11.95
N ALA A 154 -8.37 -5.28 13.21
CA ALA A 154 -9.55 -5.50 14.06
C ALA A 154 -10.79 -4.82 13.48
N LEU A 155 -10.69 -3.53 13.14
CA LEU A 155 -11.80 -2.76 12.57
C LEU A 155 -12.26 -3.29 11.21
N VAL A 156 -11.33 -3.69 10.34
CA VAL A 156 -11.66 -4.35 9.06
C VAL A 156 -12.36 -5.68 9.32
N SER A 157 -11.89 -6.48 10.29
CA SER A 157 -12.52 -7.77 10.66
C SER A 157 -13.94 -7.56 11.18
N GLU A 158 -14.20 -6.52 11.95
CA GLU A 158 -15.55 -6.16 12.37
C GLU A 158 -16.43 -5.68 11.21
N ALA A 159 -15.87 -4.89 10.28
CA ALA A 159 -16.57 -4.38 9.10
C ALA A 159 -17.05 -5.51 8.19
N VAL A 160 -16.17 -6.47 7.86
CA VAL A 160 -16.51 -7.60 6.99
C VAL A 160 -17.52 -8.55 7.62
N ASN A 161 -17.61 -8.57 8.95
CA ASN A 161 -18.61 -9.36 9.69
C ASN A 161 -19.99 -8.70 9.77
N GLN A 162 -20.14 -7.45 9.30
CA GLN A 162 -21.43 -6.78 9.24
C GLN A 162 -22.40 -7.52 8.28
N PRO A 163 -23.71 -7.56 8.57
CA PRO A 163 -24.68 -8.29 7.75
C PRO A 163 -24.63 -7.94 6.24
N LYS A 164 -24.34 -6.68 5.90
CA LYS A 164 -24.22 -6.19 4.52
C LYS A 164 -23.04 -6.82 3.75
N LEU A 165 -21.95 -7.15 4.43
CA LEU A 165 -20.68 -7.57 3.82
C LEU A 165 -20.36 -9.06 4.03
N ARG A 166 -20.88 -9.67 5.09
CA ARG A 166 -20.58 -11.05 5.50
C ARG A 166 -20.88 -12.09 4.41
N SER A 167 -21.88 -11.85 3.56
CA SER A 167 -22.24 -12.75 2.45
C SER A 167 -21.40 -12.54 1.17
N ARG A 168 -20.66 -11.42 1.08
CA ARG A 168 -19.88 -11.02 -0.11
C ARG A 168 -18.37 -11.25 0.04
N VAL A 169 -17.87 -11.24 1.28
CA VAL A 169 -16.45 -11.38 1.59
C VAL A 169 -16.23 -12.73 2.28
N THR A 170 -15.44 -13.62 1.69
CA THR A 170 -14.98 -14.83 2.40
C THR A 170 -13.60 -14.53 2.98
N THR A 171 -13.51 -14.42 4.30
CA THR A 171 -12.24 -14.16 4.99
C THR A 171 -11.40 -15.43 5.07
N ASP A 172 -11.09 -16.06 3.93
CA ASP A 172 -10.35 -17.32 3.94
C ASP A 172 -8.90 -17.11 4.38
N ARG A 173 -8.36 -15.89 4.29
CA ARG A 173 -6.99 -15.56 4.71
C ARG A 173 -6.85 -14.08 5.09
N ILE A 174 -7.24 -13.70 6.31
CA ILE A 174 -6.60 -12.52 6.92
C ILE A 174 -5.18 -12.94 7.30
N SER A 175 -4.30 -12.97 6.30
CA SER A 175 -2.91 -13.41 6.46
C SER A 175 -2.16 -12.51 7.45
N ASP A 176 -1.09 -13.02 8.04
CA ASP A 176 -0.12 -12.20 8.79
C ASP A 176 0.82 -11.41 7.86
N SER A 177 0.38 -11.16 6.63
CA SER A 177 1.16 -10.45 5.63
C SER A 177 1.32 -8.97 5.99
N PRO A 178 2.22 -8.26 5.28
CA PRO A 178 2.39 -6.82 5.44
C PRO A 178 1.08 -6.03 5.24
N ALA A 179 0.14 -6.53 4.43
CA ALA A 179 -1.18 -5.95 4.19
C ALA A 179 -2.30 -6.81 4.79
N ILE A 180 -3.48 -6.23 4.97
CA ILE A 180 -4.69 -6.98 5.30
C ILE A 180 -5.33 -7.42 3.98
N THR A 181 -5.15 -8.69 3.66
CA THR A 181 -5.70 -9.31 2.45
C THR A 181 -7.11 -9.82 2.70
N LEU A 182 -8.04 -9.45 1.82
CA LEU A 182 -9.42 -9.94 1.80
C LEU A 182 -9.62 -10.77 0.54
N SER A 183 -10.31 -11.91 0.66
CA SER A 183 -10.79 -12.68 -0.48
C SER A 183 -12.27 -12.37 -0.69
N VAL A 184 -12.64 -11.92 -1.89
CA VAL A 184 -14.00 -11.48 -2.21
C VAL A 184 -14.55 -12.32 -3.33
N LYS A 185 -15.71 -12.93 -3.09
CA LYS A 185 -16.45 -13.67 -4.10
C LYS A 185 -17.55 -12.77 -4.65
N LEU A 186 -17.34 -12.25 -5.86
CA LEU A 186 -18.34 -11.43 -6.53
C LEU A 186 -19.37 -12.31 -7.27
N PRO A 187 -20.66 -11.94 -7.32
CA PRO A 187 -21.72 -12.75 -7.93
C PRO A 187 -21.46 -13.15 -9.39
N ASN A 188 -20.71 -12.33 -10.14
CA ASN A 188 -20.49 -12.49 -11.58
C ASN A 188 -19.01 -12.67 -11.94
N THR A 189 -18.18 -13.15 -11.01
CA THR A 189 -16.75 -13.39 -11.22
C THR A 189 -16.42 -14.86 -10.93
N ALA A 190 -15.82 -15.55 -11.90
CA ALA A 190 -15.54 -16.99 -11.83
C ALA A 190 -14.40 -17.37 -10.86
N TYR A 191 -13.76 -16.38 -10.24
CA TYR A 191 -12.61 -16.54 -9.36
C TYR A 191 -12.70 -15.55 -8.19
N PRO A 192 -12.13 -15.87 -7.01
CA PRO A 192 -12.06 -14.93 -5.91
C PRO A 192 -11.13 -13.75 -6.26
N ILE A 193 -11.51 -12.55 -5.85
CA ILE A 193 -10.70 -11.35 -5.97
C ILE A 193 -9.96 -11.11 -4.66
N SER A 194 -8.64 -10.94 -4.74
CA SER A 194 -7.80 -10.51 -3.63
C SER A 194 -7.83 -8.98 -3.50
N ILE A 195 -8.05 -8.47 -2.29
CA ILE A 195 -7.97 -7.03 -1.99
C ILE A 195 -6.99 -6.84 -0.84
N ASP A 196 -5.92 -6.11 -1.08
CA ASP A 196 -4.90 -5.79 -0.09
C ASP A 196 -5.09 -4.36 0.42
N LEU A 197 -5.35 -4.24 1.73
CA LEU A 197 -5.46 -2.96 2.43
C LEU A 197 -4.21 -2.74 3.29
N CYS A 198 -3.41 -1.72 2.99
CA CYS A 198 -2.19 -1.42 3.73
C CYS A 198 -2.24 -0.02 4.35
N PRO A 199 -2.15 0.13 5.69
CA PRO A 199 -2.03 1.44 6.31
C PRO A 199 -0.77 2.18 5.82
N MET A 200 -0.95 3.46 5.52
CA MET A 200 0.07 4.36 5.00
C MET A 200 0.00 5.71 5.69
N ILE A 201 1.13 6.36 5.92
CA ILE A 201 1.21 7.78 6.25
C ILE A 201 1.60 8.55 4.98
N GLU A 202 0.83 9.59 4.65
CA GLU A 202 1.11 10.48 3.51
C GLU A 202 2.19 11.52 3.87
N SER A 203 3.41 11.05 4.10
CA SER A 203 4.49 11.87 4.66
C SER A 203 5.11 12.88 3.70
N LYS A 204 5.03 12.60 2.39
CA LYS A 204 5.65 13.39 1.31
C LYS A 204 7.12 13.72 1.59
N LEU A 205 7.86 12.72 2.06
CA LEU A 205 9.27 12.87 2.37
C LEU A 205 10.05 13.25 1.11
N GLU A 206 11.03 14.13 1.29
CA GLU A 206 11.92 14.55 0.22
C GLU A 206 12.84 13.41 -0.22
N PHE A 207 13.27 13.49 -1.48
CA PHE A 207 14.30 12.61 -2.02
C PHE A 207 15.65 13.00 -1.43
N ARG A 208 16.15 12.16 -0.52
CA ARG A 208 17.45 12.35 0.10
C ARG A 208 18.58 12.20 -0.92
N SER A 209 19.69 12.90 -0.67
CA SER A 209 20.87 12.85 -1.54
C SER A 209 21.47 11.45 -1.68
N ASP A 210 21.38 10.61 -0.65
CA ASP A 210 21.89 9.24 -0.66
C ASP A 210 21.06 8.27 -1.52
N PHE A 211 19.87 8.66 -1.97
CA PHE A 211 19.10 7.83 -2.92
C PHE A 211 19.71 7.80 -4.32
N ASN A 212 20.63 8.73 -4.63
CA ASN A 212 21.29 8.81 -5.94
C ASN A 212 20.30 8.79 -7.13
N TRP A 213 19.13 9.41 -6.94
CA TRP A 213 18.07 9.52 -7.94
C TRP A 213 17.70 10.98 -8.19
N PRO A 214 17.63 11.43 -9.46
CA PRO A 214 18.02 10.71 -10.67
C PRO A 214 19.53 10.44 -10.69
N ARG A 215 19.96 9.43 -11.46
CA ARG A 215 21.40 9.17 -11.60
C ARG A 215 22.10 10.37 -12.25
N PRO A 216 23.35 10.69 -11.86
CA PRO A 216 24.14 11.72 -12.54
C PRO A 216 24.16 11.48 -14.06
N LEU A 217 23.97 12.54 -14.84
CA LEU A 217 23.95 12.52 -16.32
C LEU A 217 22.80 11.72 -16.96
N ALA A 218 21.81 11.26 -16.18
CA ALA A 218 20.64 10.62 -16.74
C ALA A 218 19.84 11.60 -17.62
N LYS A 219 19.61 11.23 -18.88
CA LYS A 219 18.75 11.98 -19.81
C LYS A 219 17.26 11.64 -19.69
N TRP A 220 16.93 10.64 -18.89
CA TRP A 220 15.58 10.18 -18.63
C TRP A 220 15.41 9.89 -17.13
N PRO A 221 14.26 10.24 -16.53
CA PRO A 221 13.16 11.00 -17.12
C PRO A 221 13.51 12.48 -17.33
N SER A 222 12.65 13.27 -17.99
CA SER A 222 12.91 14.70 -18.20
C SER A 222 12.96 15.46 -16.88
N SER A 223 13.57 16.64 -16.87
CA SER A 223 13.66 17.50 -15.67
C SER A 223 12.28 17.83 -15.09
N GLU A 224 11.29 18.09 -15.96
CA GLU A 224 9.91 18.36 -15.56
C GLU A 224 9.31 17.14 -14.85
N LYS A 225 9.51 15.95 -15.43
CA LYS A 225 9.01 14.69 -14.84
C LYS A 225 9.69 14.39 -13.51
N ILE A 226 10.99 14.69 -13.38
CA ILE A 226 11.72 14.57 -12.11
C ILE A 226 11.10 15.50 -11.05
N SER A 227 10.79 16.75 -11.41
CA SER A 227 10.13 17.71 -10.51
C SER A 227 8.78 17.16 -10.05
N CYS A 228 7.91 16.75 -10.97
CA CYS A 228 6.60 16.20 -10.62
C CYS A 228 6.71 14.99 -9.67
N ILE A 229 7.66 14.09 -9.91
CA ILE A 229 7.89 12.93 -9.03
C ILE A 229 8.36 13.37 -7.63
N LYS A 230 9.24 14.37 -7.54
CA LYS A 230 9.68 14.92 -6.25
C LYS A 230 8.54 15.60 -5.50
N ASP A 231 7.66 16.30 -6.21
CA ASP A 231 6.48 16.99 -5.63
C ASP A 231 5.44 16.00 -5.07
N VAL A 232 5.30 14.82 -5.69
CA VAL A 232 4.50 13.72 -5.15
C VAL A 232 5.03 13.27 -3.79
N GLY A 233 6.35 13.14 -3.67
CA GLY A 233 7.04 12.78 -2.43
C GLY A 233 6.92 11.30 -2.05
N ILE A 234 7.69 10.92 -1.03
CA ILE A 234 7.78 9.52 -0.58
C ILE A 234 6.85 9.31 0.62
N HIS A 235 6.11 8.20 0.61
CA HIS A 235 5.18 7.85 1.67
C HIS A 235 5.72 6.73 2.55
N GLU A 236 5.05 6.46 3.66
CA GLU A 236 5.45 5.46 4.64
C GLU A 236 4.35 4.41 4.77
N VAL A 237 4.68 3.11 4.64
CA VAL A 237 3.69 2.02 4.77
C VAL A 237 4.01 1.09 5.93
N ALA A 238 2.96 0.62 6.62
CA ALA A 238 3.07 -0.24 7.78
C ALA A 238 3.32 -1.71 7.37
N LYS A 239 4.53 -2.02 6.90
CA LYS A 239 4.92 -3.39 6.47
C LYS A 239 5.74 -4.15 7.50
N SER A 240 6.60 -3.46 8.24
CA SER A 240 7.40 -4.02 9.34
C SER A 240 6.73 -3.71 10.69
N PRO A 241 6.95 -4.51 11.76
CA PRO A 241 6.29 -4.29 13.05
C PRO A 241 6.65 -2.95 13.71
N PHE A 242 7.91 -2.54 13.63
CA PHE A 242 8.40 -1.35 14.36
C PHE A 242 8.85 -0.22 13.44
N TYR A 243 9.13 -0.52 12.18
CA TYR A 243 9.62 0.47 11.22
C TYR A 243 8.60 0.70 10.12
N TRP A 244 8.40 1.96 9.77
CA TRP A 244 7.70 2.31 8.56
C TRP A 244 8.59 2.03 7.37
N THR A 245 8.04 1.45 6.31
CA THR A 245 8.77 1.19 5.07
C THR A 245 8.50 2.31 4.08
N LEU A 246 9.54 2.88 3.50
CA LEU A 246 9.41 3.88 2.45
C LEU A 246 8.70 3.28 1.23
N SER A 247 7.71 3.99 0.74
CA SER A 247 6.89 3.62 -0.40
C SER A 247 7.02 4.66 -1.49
N PHE A 248 7.51 4.21 -2.65
CA PHE A 248 7.64 5.00 -3.85
C PHE A 248 6.48 4.76 -4.82
N ALA A 249 5.41 4.06 -4.41
CA ALA A 249 4.35 3.64 -5.33
C ALA A 249 3.66 4.82 -6.06
N ALA A 250 3.49 5.97 -5.39
CA ALA A 250 2.96 7.18 -6.01
C ALA A 250 3.97 7.78 -7.01
N CYS A 251 5.26 7.85 -6.64
CA CYS A 251 6.35 8.26 -7.52
C CYS A 251 6.50 7.35 -8.75
N GLU A 252 6.38 6.04 -8.58
CA GLU A 252 6.43 5.04 -9.66
C GLU A 252 5.25 5.19 -10.61
N LYS A 253 4.05 5.44 -10.07
CA LYS A 253 2.87 5.75 -10.88
C LYS A 253 3.12 6.99 -11.72
N GLU A 254 3.60 8.06 -11.09
CA GLU A 254 3.95 9.29 -11.81
C GLU A 254 4.98 9.00 -12.90
N LEU A 255 6.06 8.27 -12.61
CA LEU A 255 7.09 7.89 -13.59
C LEU A 255 6.55 7.12 -14.80
N VAL A 256 5.58 6.23 -14.59
CA VAL A 256 4.98 5.38 -15.64
C VAL A 256 3.85 6.09 -16.39
N GLU A 257 3.30 7.17 -15.84
CA GLU A 257 2.27 7.98 -16.50
C GLU A 257 2.85 8.65 -17.75
N GLY A 258 2.14 8.54 -18.87
CA GLY A 258 2.61 9.07 -20.16
C GLY A 258 3.88 8.40 -20.74
N ILE A 259 4.39 7.33 -20.15
CA ILE A 259 5.73 6.78 -20.50
C ILE A 259 5.87 6.31 -21.96
N ASP A 260 4.75 6.09 -22.65
CA ASP A 260 4.66 5.64 -24.05
C ASP A 260 4.12 6.73 -25.01
N GLU A 261 3.92 7.97 -24.57
CA GLU A 261 3.37 9.08 -25.39
C GLU A 261 4.18 9.33 -26.68
N ASN A 262 5.50 9.13 -26.64
CA ASN A 262 6.39 9.27 -27.80
C ASN A 262 6.41 8.01 -28.70
N GLY A 263 5.36 7.20 -28.67
CA GLY A 263 5.25 5.97 -29.47
C GLY A 263 6.15 4.82 -29.01
N THR A 264 6.57 4.81 -27.74
CA THR A 264 7.41 3.72 -27.20
C THR A 264 6.57 2.52 -26.75
N CYS A 265 7.25 1.43 -26.38
CA CYS A 265 6.62 0.18 -25.97
C CYS A 265 7.00 -0.24 -24.54
N ARG A 266 7.35 0.70 -23.66
CA ARG A 266 7.86 0.41 -22.31
C ARG A 266 6.80 -0.27 -21.46
N ARG A 267 5.55 0.21 -21.49
CA ARG A 267 4.44 -0.40 -20.75
C ARG A 267 4.12 -1.78 -21.32
N LYS A 268 4.09 -1.91 -22.66
CA LYS A 268 3.87 -3.18 -23.36
C LYS A 268 4.93 -4.21 -22.97
N SER A 269 6.21 -3.84 -23.03
CA SER A 269 7.34 -4.69 -22.66
C SER A 269 7.28 -5.14 -21.21
N LEU A 270 6.98 -4.23 -20.29
CA LEU A 270 6.84 -4.56 -18.86
C LEU A 270 5.70 -5.55 -18.61
N ARG A 271 4.57 -5.42 -19.31
CA ARG A 271 3.46 -6.38 -19.22
C ARG A 271 3.82 -7.76 -19.77
N VAL A 272 4.56 -7.83 -20.87
CA VAL A 272 5.08 -9.10 -21.39
C VAL A 272 5.96 -9.78 -20.34
N LEU A 273 6.90 -9.04 -19.75
CA LEU A 273 7.80 -9.56 -18.71
C LEU A 273 7.04 -10.06 -17.46
N LYS A 274 6.03 -9.31 -17.00
CA LYS A 274 5.16 -9.76 -15.89
C LYS A 274 4.45 -11.07 -16.22
N THR A 275 3.90 -11.17 -17.42
CA THR A 275 3.18 -12.38 -17.85
C THR A 275 4.11 -13.59 -17.95
N LEU A 276 5.33 -13.41 -18.46
CA LEU A 276 6.36 -14.47 -18.51
C LEU A 276 6.78 -14.89 -17.09
N LYS A 277 6.96 -13.92 -16.19
CA LYS A 277 7.26 -14.20 -14.79
C LYS A 277 6.17 -15.07 -14.14
N GLU A 278 4.91 -14.68 -14.28
CA GLU A 278 3.78 -15.38 -13.66
C GLU A 278 3.53 -16.77 -14.25
N ASN A 279 3.65 -16.94 -15.58
CA ASN A 279 3.29 -18.18 -16.24
C ASN A 279 4.45 -19.18 -16.40
N ILE A 280 5.70 -18.70 -16.43
CA ILE A 280 6.87 -19.50 -16.79
C ILE A 280 7.89 -19.57 -15.66
N TRP A 281 8.36 -18.42 -15.15
CA TRP A 281 9.48 -18.39 -14.21
C TRP A 281 9.08 -18.71 -12.77
N CYS A 282 7.89 -18.25 -12.36
CA CYS A 282 7.37 -18.44 -11.02
C CYS A 282 6.05 -19.22 -11.07
N LYS A 283 6.03 -20.35 -11.80
CA LYS A 283 4.84 -21.20 -11.87
C LYS A 283 4.30 -21.43 -10.44
N PRO A 284 3.01 -21.18 -10.17
CA PRO A 284 2.42 -21.56 -8.90
C PRO A 284 2.68 -23.05 -8.69
N ALA A 285 3.19 -23.44 -7.52
CA ALA A 285 3.23 -24.85 -7.16
C ALA A 285 1.80 -25.40 -7.31
N LEU A 286 1.66 -26.47 -8.10
CA LEU A 286 0.39 -27.20 -8.30
C LEU A 286 -0.09 -27.78 -6.97
#